data_AF-A0A4R0RW31-F1
#
_entry.id   AF-A0A4R0RW31-F1
#
_cell.length_a   1.000
_cell.length_b   1.000
_cell.length_c   1.000
_cell.angle_alpha   90.00
_cell.angle_beta   90.00
_cell.angle_gamma   90.00
#
_symmetry.space_group_name_H-M   'P 1'
#
loop_
_entity.id
_entity.type
_entity.pdbx_description
1 polymer ?
#
loop_
_entity_poly.entity_id
_entity_poly.type
_entity_poly.pdbx_seq_one_letter_code
_entity_poly.pdbx_strand_id
1 'polypeptide(L)'
;MAATHASSSASSSPPTIREVLAARLKHNEPIVDLLPEAFALLVASSSPFAVDPKPALTHAFSVADEACHIVEDKAYGPAWYARRTSLAVAYGAAELHQFNSPNTAPAFLDSLLDSTSSVEKAVGEAGIFTDYIGRSLTGIFRSRGIL
;
A
#
# COMPACT_ATOMS: atom_id res chain seq x y z
N MET A 1 41.03 32.05 13.36
CA MET A 1 40.61 30.75 13.89
C MET A 1 39.41 30.27 13.09
N ALA A 2 39.62 29.36 12.14
CA ALA A 2 38.56 28.82 11.30
C ALA A 2 38.10 27.48 11.91
N ALA A 3 36.81 27.37 12.25
CA ALA A 3 36.20 26.12 12.68
C ALA A 3 35.71 25.36 11.45
N THR A 4 36.35 24.24 11.16
CA THR A 4 35.95 23.29 10.12
C THR A 4 34.76 22.49 10.63
N HIS A 5 33.56 22.74 10.10
CA HIS A 5 32.42 21.84 10.29
C HIS A 5 32.58 20.66 9.32
N ALA A 6 32.96 19.51 9.86
CA ALA A 6 32.90 18.24 9.15
C ALA A 6 31.42 17.81 9.04
N SER A 7 30.84 17.88 7.84
CA SER A 7 29.55 17.26 7.55
C SER A 7 29.70 15.75 7.59
N SER A 8 29.15 15.13 8.64
CA SER A 8 28.97 13.68 8.75
C SER A 8 27.95 13.23 7.71
N SER A 9 28.40 12.75 6.55
CA SER A 9 27.55 12.03 5.60
C SER A 9 27.20 10.66 6.17
N ALA A 10 26.10 10.57 6.91
CA ALA A 10 25.52 9.28 7.27
C ALA A 10 25.13 8.57 5.96
N SER A 11 25.77 7.43 5.67
CA SER A 11 25.37 6.55 4.59
C SER A 11 24.02 5.92 4.95
N SER A 12 22.92 6.58 4.59
CA SER A 12 21.59 5.99 4.72
C SER A 12 21.46 4.87 3.69
N SER A 13 21.25 3.64 4.15
CA SER A 13 20.80 2.55 3.28
C SER A 13 19.57 3.00 2.48
N PRO A 14 19.39 2.52 1.24
CA PRO A 14 18.18 2.83 0.48
C PRO A 14 16.95 2.35 1.27
N PRO A 15 15.84 3.09 1.22
CA PRO A 15 14.64 2.74 1.96
C PRO A 15 14.06 1.41 1.45
N THR A 16 13.45 0.66 2.35
CA THR A 16 12.72 -0.56 2.04
C THR A 16 11.30 -0.24 1.56
N ILE A 17 10.66 -1.17 0.86
CA ILE A 17 9.27 -0.99 0.38
C ILE A 17 8.30 -0.72 1.55
N ARG A 18 8.57 -1.36 2.71
CA ARG A 18 7.79 -1.19 3.93
C ARG A 18 7.89 0.24 4.45
N GLU A 19 9.10 0.80 4.51
CA GLU A 19 9.32 2.16 4.98
C GLU A 19 8.66 3.19 4.05
N VAL A 20 8.74 2.99 2.74
CA VAL A 20 8.10 3.90 1.77
C VAL A 20 6.58 3.90 1.91
N LEU A 21 5.96 2.72 1.95
CA LEU A 21 4.50 2.61 2.08
C LEU A 21 4.00 3.08 3.44
N ALA A 22 4.72 2.78 4.53
CA ALA A 22 4.39 3.27 5.87
C ALA A 22 4.50 4.80 5.96
N ALA A 23 5.54 5.39 5.35
CA ALA A 23 5.68 6.84 5.28
C ALA A 23 4.55 7.48 4.48
N ARG A 24 4.14 6.87 3.36
CA ARG A 24 3.01 7.36 2.56
C ARG A 24 1.68 7.27 3.32
N LEU A 25 1.43 6.17 4.04
CA LEU A 25 0.22 6.00 4.86
C LEU A 25 0.18 7.02 6.00
N LYS A 26 1.32 7.25 6.66
CA LYS A 26 1.48 8.25 7.72
C LYS A 26 1.17 9.67 7.24
N HIS A 27 1.44 9.99 5.98
CA HIS A 27 1.15 11.30 5.41
C HIS A 27 -0.34 11.68 5.47
N ASN A 28 -1.24 10.71 5.59
CA ASN A 28 -2.67 10.95 5.72
C ASN A 28 -3.10 11.36 7.15
N GLU A 29 -2.26 11.18 8.18
CA GLU A 29 -2.60 11.47 9.59
C GLU A 29 -3.20 12.87 9.82
N PRO A 30 -2.70 13.96 9.21
CA PRO A 30 -3.25 15.30 9.44
C PRO A 30 -4.66 15.51 8.90
N ILE A 31 -5.12 14.65 7.99
CA ILE A 31 -6.41 14.76 7.29
C ILE A 31 -7.28 13.52 7.47
N VAL A 32 -6.96 12.68 8.46
CA VAL A 32 -7.58 11.35 8.60
C VAL A 32 -9.10 11.41 8.74
N ASP A 33 -9.61 12.44 9.42
CA ASP A 33 -11.04 12.67 9.62
C ASP A 33 -11.77 13.04 8.32
N LEU A 34 -11.04 13.53 7.30
CA LEU A 34 -11.58 13.90 5.99
C LEU A 34 -11.42 12.77 4.95
N LEU A 35 -10.63 11.74 5.23
CA LEU A 35 -10.39 10.65 4.28
C LEU A 35 -11.67 9.92 3.85
N PRO A 36 -12.64 9.60 4.74
CA PRO A 36 -13.86 8.93 4.31
C PRO A 36 -14.64 9.75 3.28
N GLU A 37 -14.74 11.06 3.48
CA GLU A 37 -15.41 11.97 2.55
C GLU A 37 -14.62 12.12 1.25
N ALA A 38 -13.30 12.30 1.34
CA ALA A 38 -12.43 12.39 0.17
C ALA A 38 -12.52 11.13 -0.70
N PHE A 39 -12.58 9.95 -0.08
CA PHE A 39 -12.76 8.69 -0.81
C PHE A 39 -14.16 8.55 -1.40
N ALA A 40 -15.20 8.96 -0.69
CA ALA A 40 -16.56 8.98 -1.21
C ALA A 40 -16.67 9.86 -2.47
N LEU A 41 -16.01 11.02 -2.47
CA LEU A 41 -15.90 11.90 -3.63
C LEU A 41 -15.04 11.30 -4.74
N LEU A 42 -13.94 10.63 -4.40
CA LEU A 42 -13.05 9.98 -5.37
C LEU A 42 -13.76 8.88 -6.17
N VAL A 43 -14.65 8.13 -5.52
CA VAL A 43 -15.43 7.06 -6.16
C VAL A 43 -16.80 7.53 -6.67
N ALA A 44 -17.15 8.80 -6.44
CA ALA A 44 -18.40 9.36 -6.95
C ALA A 44 -18.36 9.40 -8.48
N SER A 45 -19.33 8.74 -9.11
CA SER A 45 -19.52 8.83 -10.55
C SER A 45 -20.33 10.08 -10.91
N SER A 46 -20.30 10.48 -12.18
CA SER A 46 -21.23 11.48 -12.73
C SER A 46 -22.70 11.04 -12.64
N SER A 47 -22.97 9.75 -12.43
CA SER A 47 -24.30 9.22 -12.15
C SER A 47 -24.51 9.09 -10.63
N PRO A 48 -25.60 9.66 -10.06
CA PRO A 48 -25.86 9.62 -8.61
C PRO A 48 -26.18 8.22 -8.07
N PHE A 49 -26.36 7.23 -8.95
CA PHE A 49 -26.64 5.84 -8.59
C PHE A 49 -25.47 4.89 -8.86
N ALA A 50 -24.32 5.41 -9.30
CA ALA A 50 -23.16 4.59 -9.64
C ALA A 50 -21.94 5.03 -8.84
N VAL A 51 -21.22 4.03 -8.33
CA VAL A 51 -19.88 4.21 -7.76
C VAL A 51 -18.88 3.74 -8.81
N ASP A 52 -17.87 4.55 -9.09
CA ASP A 52 -16.73 4.13 -9.92
C ASP A 52 -15.53 3.85 -9.01
N PRO A 53 -15.16 2.57 -8.79
CA PRO A 53 -14.01 2.25 -7.97
C PRO A 53 -12.67 2.50 -8.70
N LYS A 54 -12.67 2.75 -10.01
CA LYS A 54 -11.45 2.90 -10.79
C LYS A 54 -10.51 3.98 -10.25
N PRO A 55 -10.96 5.19 -9.87
CA PRO A 55 -10.05 6.21 -9.37
C PRO A 55 -9.34 5.80 -8.07
N ALA A 56 -10.04 5.12 -7.16
CA ALA A 56 -9.45 4.58 -5.93
C ALA A 56 -8.44 3.46 -6.22
N LEU A 57 -8.75 2.57 -7.17
CA LEU A 57 -7.81 1.54 -7.61
C LEU A 57 -6.57 2.16 -8.27
N THR A 58 -6.76 3.11 -9.18
CA THR A 58 -5.67 3.83 -9.85
C THR A 58 -4.74 4.50 -8.84
N HIS A 59 -5.29 5.15 -7.81
CA HIS A 59 -4.51 5.72 -6.71
C HIS A 59 -3.67 4.66 -5.97
N ALA A 60 -4.25 3.53 -5.59
CA ALA A 60 -3.50 2.47 -4.92
C ALA A 60 -2.38 1.90 -5.81
N PHE A 61 -2.65 1.73 -7.11
CA PHE A 61 -1.65 1.29 -8.08
C PHE A 61 -0.53 2.31 -8.33
N SER A 62 -0.84 3.61 -8.35
CA SER A 62 0.20 4.64 -8.51
C SER A 62 1.11 4.68 -7.29
N VAL A 63 0.56 4.59 -6.07
CA VAL A 63 1.37 4.50 -4.85
C VAL A 63 2.30 3.27 -4.88
N ALA A 64 1.80 2.12 -5.31
CA ALA A 64 2.61 0.92 -5.43
C ALA A 64 3.71 1.03 -6.50
N ASP A 65 3.41 1.65 -7.64
CA ASP A 65 4.39 1.86 -8.70
C ASP A 65 5.50 2.84 -8.27
N GLU A 66 5.13 3.96 -7.65
CA GLU A 66 6.07 4.93 -7.09
C GLU A 66 6.94 4.30 -5.99
N ALA A 67 6.35 3.50 -5.10
CA ALA A 67 7.10 2.80 -4.07
C ALA A 67 8.11 1.81 -4.67
N CYS A 68 7.71 1.04 -5.69
CA CYS A 68 8.62 0.17 -6.44
C CYS A 68 9.73 0.96 -7.16
N HIS A 69 9.42 2.16 -7.68
CA HIS A 69 10.40 3.03 -8.31
C HIS A 69 11.44 3.54 -7.30
N ILE A 70 11.00 4.02 -6.13
CA ILE A 70 11.86 4.56 -5.07
C ILE A 70 12.87 3.52 -4.57
N VAL A 71 12.45 2.26 -4.42
CA VAL A 71 13.33 1.17 -3.96
C VAL A 71 14.11 0.50 -5.10
N GLU A 72 14.04 1.08 -6.31
CA GLU A 72 14.64 0.57 -7.53
C GLU A 72 14.31 -0.91 -7.82
N ASP A 73 13.06 -1.31 -7.64
CA ASP A 73 12.62 -2.68 -7.85
C ASP A 73 12.97 -3.19 -9.26
N LYS A 74 13.53 -4.40 -9.33
CA LYS A 74 14.04 -5.00 -10.57
C LYS A 74 13.08 -6.04 -11.18
N ALA A 75 11.84 -6.16 -10.69
CA ALA A 75 10.88 -7.10 -11.26
C ALA A 75 10.55 -6.74 -12.72
N TYR A 76 10.40 -7.75 -13.57
CA TYR A 76 10.07 -7.61 -14.99
C TYR A 76 9.03 -8.65 -15.43
N GLY A 77 8.38 -8.43 -16.59
CA GLY A 77 7.39 -9.35 -17.13
C GLY A 77 6.21 -9.59 -16.17
N PRO A 78 5.69 -10.83 -16.05
CA PRO A 78 4.58 -11.15 -15.14
C PRO A 78 4.86 -10.80 -13.66
N ALA A 79 6.10 -10.95 -13.20
CA ALA A 79 6.47 -10.64 -11.81
C ALA A 79 6.32 -9.15 -11.48
N TRP A 80 6.54 -8.27 -12.47
CA TRP A 80 6.31 -6.83 -12.34
C TRP A 80 4.85 -6.52 -11.99
N TYR A 81 3.90 -7.18 -12.69
CA TYR A 81 2.47 -7.01 -12.46
C TYR A 81 2.05 -7.60 -11.11
N ALA A 82 2.52 -8.81 -10.79
CA ALA A 82 2.19 -9.48 -9.53
C ALA A 82 2.63 -8.66 -8.32
N ARG A 83 3.86 -8.13 -8.35
CA ARG A 83 4.42 -7.30 -7.27
C ARG A 83 3.61 -6.03 -7.06
N ARG A 84 3.39 -5.25 -8.10
CA ARG A 84 2.63 -3.98 -8.01
C ARG A 84 1.18 -4.20 -7.61
N THR A 85 0.54 -5.26 -8.11
CA THR A 85 -0.83 -5.60 -7.71
C THR A 85 -0.89 -5.94 -6.22
N SER A 86 0.05 -6.76 -5.73
CA SER A 86 0.08 -7.18 -4.32
C SER A 86 0.29 -5.99 -3.39
N LEU A 87 1.22 -5.09 -3.75
CA LEU A 87 1.49 -3.87 -2.99
C LEU A 87 0.33 -2.88 -3.04
N ALA A 88 -0.30 -2.68 -4.19
CA ALA A 88 -1.45 -1.80 -4.35
C ALA A 88 -2.62 -2.27 -3.48
N VAL A 89 -2.89 -3.58 -3.47
CA VAL A 89 -3.94 -4.15 -2.64
C VAL A 89 -3.62 -4.03 -1.15
N ALA A 90 -2.39 -4.32 -0.74
CA ALA A 90 -1.97 -4.18 0.66
C ALA A 90 -2.08 -2.73 1.15
N TYR A 91 -1.59 -1.77 0.36
CA TYR A 91 -1.67 -0.35 0.67
C TYR A 91 -3.12 0.15 0.70
N GLY A 92 -3.91 -0.14 -0.34
CA GLY A 92 -5.30 0.31 -0.42
C GLY A 92 -6.17 -0.24 0.72
N ALA A 93 -5.97 -1.50 1.12
CA ALA A 93 -6.64 -2.07 2.29
C ALA A 93 -6.22 -1.39 3.60
N ALA A 94 -4.93 -1.07 3.76
CA ALA A 94 -4.44 -0.35 4.93
C ALA A 94 -4.96 1.09 5.02
N GLU A 95 -5.04 1.79 3.89
CA GLU A 95 -5.59 3.14 3.80
C GLU A 95 -7.09 3.15 4.13
N LEU A 96 -7.86 2.20 3.59
CA LEU A 96 -9.28 2.04 3.95
C LEU A 96 -9.47 1.71 5.44
N HIS A 97 -8.59 0.88 6.00
CA HIS A 97 -8.59 0.58 7.44
C HIS A 97 -8.26 1.82 8.29
N GLN A 98 -7.39 2.70 7.79
CA GLN A 98 -7.01 3.94 8.45
C GLN A 98 -8.21 4.86 8.73
N PHE A 99 -9.26 4.80 7.91
CA PHE A 99 -10.46 5.63 8.06
C PHE A 99 -11.14 5.47 9.42
N ASN A 100 -11.19 4.23 9.92
CA ASN A 100 -11.88 3.91 11.18
C ASN A 100 -10.90 3.51 12.29
N SER A 101 -9.64 3.22 11.95
CA SER A 101 -8.67 2.64 12.88
C SER A 101 -7.25 3.16 12.61
N PRO A 102 -7.02 4.49 12.69
CA PRO A 102 -5.77 5.11 12.30
C PRO A 102 -4.56 4.58 13.08
N ASN A 103 -4.73 4.37 14.39
CA ASN A 103 -3.67 3.90 15.28
C ASN A 103 -3.18 2.48 14.97
N THR A 104 -3.99 1.66 14.30
CA THR A 104 -3.64 0.27 13.97
C THR A 104 -3.34 0.07 12.48
N ALA A 105 -3.51 1.10 11.65
CA ALA A 105 -3.26 1.03 10.21
C ALA A 105 -1.80 0.69 9.85
N PRO A 106 -0.76 1.23 10.52
CA PRO A 106 0.63 0.84 10.23
C PRO A 106 0.89 -0.66 10.50
N ALA A 107 0.44 -1.17 11.65
CA ALA A 107 0.59 -2.58 11.99
C ALA A 107 -0.25 -3.49 11.08
N PHE A 108 -1.39 -3.00 10.58
CA PHE A 108 -2.20 -3.71 9.61
C PHE A 108 -1.49 -3.79 8.24
N LEU A 109 -0.97 -2.68 7.73
CA LEU A 109 -0.12 -2.66 6.53
C LEU A 109 1.03 -3.65 6.66
N ASP A 110 1.72 -3.65 7.80
CA ASP A 110 2.83 -4.56 8.03
C ASP A 110 2.44 -6.02 7.90
N SER A 111 1.31 -6.41 8.50
CA SER A 111 0.78 -7.77 8.41
C SER A 111 0.36 -8.18 6.99
N LEU A 112 -0.12 -7.22 6.19
CA LEU A 112 -0.46 -7.46 4.79
C LEU A 112 0.79 -7.68 3.95
N LEU A 113 1.83 -6.87 4.16
CA LEU A 113 3.11 -7.00 3.45
C LEU A 113 3.84 -8.32 3.75
N ASP A 114 3.77 -8.79 5.00
CA ASP A 114 4.29 -10.11 5.38
C ASP A 114 3.56 -11.24 4.62
N SER A 115 2.24 -11.11 4.50
CA SER A 115 1.39 -12.05 3.78
C SER A 115 1.71 -12.05 2.28
N THR A 116 1.89 -10.88 1.65
CA THR A 116 2.19 -10.79 0.21
C THR A 116 3.59 -11.30 -0.14
N SER A 117 4.58 -11.07 0.72
CA SER A 117 5.95 -11.56 0.51
C SER A 117 6.04 -13.09 0.47
N SER A 118 5.14 -13.77 1.18
CA SER A 118 5.01 -15.23 1.16
C SER A 118 4.36 -15.73 -0.13
N VAL A 119 3.47 -14.93 -0.72
CA VAL A 119 2.74 -15.27 -1.95
C VAL A 119 3.59 -14.98 -3.19
N GLU A 120 4.38 -13.91 -3.23
CA GLU A 120 5.32 -13.64 -4.34
C GLU A 120 6.32 -14.79 -4.55
N LYS A 121 6.76 -15.44 -3.46
CA LYS A 121 7.66 -16.60 -3.52
C LYS A 121 6.99 -17.86 -4.10
N ALA A 122 5.67 -18.00 -3.95
CA ALA A 122 4.91 -19.14 -4.47
C ALA A 122 4.58 -19.04 -5.96
N VAL A 123 4.89 -17.90 -6.59
CA VAL A 123 4.24 -17.43 -7.81
C VAL A 123 5.19 -17.32 -9.01
N GLY A 124 6.38 -17.88 -8.86
CA GLY A 124 7.28 -18.15 -9.99
C GLY A 124 6.64 -18.92 -11.15
N GLU A 125 5.42 -19.47 -10.97
CA GLU A 125 4.61 -20.11 -12.00
C GLU A 125 3.28 -19.34 -12.18
N ALA A 126 3.10 -18.70 -13.33
CA ALA A 126 2.02 -17.75 -13.59
C ALA A 126 0.60 -18.35 -13.50
N GLY A 127 -0.34 -17.63 -12.86
CA GLY A 127 -1.78 -17.90 -12.95
C GLY A 127 -2.64 -17.09 -11.98
N ILE A 128 -3.27 -16.01 -12.48
CA ILE A 128 -4.40 -15.22 -11.93
C ILE A 128 -4.51 -15.16 -10.39
N PHE A 129 -3.96 -14.09 -9.83
CA PHE A 129 -3.75 -13.84 -8.40
C PHE A 129 -4.95 -13.35 -7.58
N THR A 130 -6.05 -13.05 -8.26
CA THR A 130 -7.14 -12.29 -7.66
C THR A 130 -7.90 -13.10 -6.62
N ASP A 131 -8.06 -14.42 -6.83
CA ASP A 131 -8.84 -15.29 -5.93
C ASP A 131 -8.10 -15.60 -4.62
N TYR A 132 -6.77 -15.72 -4.66
CA TYR A 132 -5.97 -16.02 -3.47
C TYR A 132 -5.75 -14.80 -2.57
N ILE A 133 -5.43 -13.63 -3.17
CA ILE A 133 -5.35 -12.37 -2.42
C ILE A 133 -6.72 -12.05 -1.78
N GLY A 134 -7.81 -12.20 -2.53
CA GLY A 134 -9.17 -11.96 -2.02
C GLY A 134 -9.51 -12.82 -0.81
N ARG A 135 -9.19 -14.12 -0.83
CA ARG A 135 -9.43 -15.03 0.31
C ARG A 135 -8.53 -14.74 1.50
N SER A 136 -7.26 -14.40 1.28
CA SER A 136 -6.32 -14.10 2.37
C SER A 136 -6.71 -12.82 3.11
N LEU A 137 -7.08 -11.78 2.37
CA LEU A 137 -7.63 -10.55 2.95
C LEU A 137 -8.93 -10.83 3.71
N THR A 138 -9.86 -11.57 3.11
CA THR A 138 -11.13 -11.96 3.76
C THR A 138 -10.86 -12.73 5.06
N GLY A 139 -9.86 -13.62 5.08
CA GLY A 139 -9.46 -14.36 6.27
C GLY A 139 -8.87 -13.47 7.37
N ILE A 140 -8.08 -12.46 7.01
CA ILE A 140 -7.55 -11.47 7.97
C ILE A 140 -8.67 -10.57 8.51
N PHE A 141 -9.56 -10.08 7.65
CA PHE A 141 -10.73 -9.29 8.06
C PHE A 141 -11.67 -10.06 9.00
N ARG A 142 -11.92 -11.34 8.70
CA ARG A 142 -12.76 -12.23 9.52
C ARG A 142 -12.09 -12.64 10.83
N SER A 143 -10.78 -12.88 10.84
CA SER A 143 -10.05 -13.28 12.06
C SER A 143 -9.85 -12.14 13.05
N ARG A 144 -10.00 -10.88 12.62
CA ARG A 144 -9.90 -9.68 13.47
C ARG A 144 -11.26 -9.09 13.88
N GLY A 145 -12.37 -9.73 13.55
CA GLY A 145 -13.71 -9.35 14.04
C GLY A 145 -14.27 -8.06 13.44
N ILE A 146 -13.86 -7.69 12.23
CA ILE A 146 -14.31 -6.48 11.51
C ILE A 146 -15.56 -6.78 10.64
N LEU A 147 -16.04 -8.03 10.63
CA LEU A 147 -17.31 -8.49 10.03
C LEU A 147 -18.18 -9.21 11.05
#